data_AF-M3C060-F1
#
_entry.id   AF-M3C060-F1
#
_cell.length_a   1.000
_cell.length_b   1.000
_cell.length_c   1.000
_cell.angle_alpha   90.00
_cell.angle_beta   90.00
_cell.angle_gamma   90.00
#
_symmetry.space_group_name_H-M   'P 1'
#
loop_
_entity.id
_entity.type
_entity.pdbx_description
1 polymer ?
#
loop_
_entity_poly.entity_id
_entity_poly.type
_entity_poly.pdbx_seq_one_letter_code
_entity_poly.pdbx_strand_id
1 'polypeptide(L)'
;MLLIAGWAISAALEGSAYDPVTQTISVLAAYGASGSWVMTGAFLALGVCHLLTAWGLRAAAAAGRVALAGGGVAALAVAMVPAPSSGGSLGHGSVAAVGFTLLALWPVLAATAGRATPWALRPLPSFAATAVMVAGAVWFLVEMHRHGMAGVAERVVTAVQSLWPFVVVLSCLRHRAGRRAEQSA
;
A
#
# COMPACT_ATOMS: atom_id res chain seq x y z
N MET A 1 4.07 8.00 1.81
CA MET A 1 4.24 9.45 1.54
C MET A 1 4.03 9.78 0.08
N LEU A 2 4.71 9.11 -0.86
CA LEU A 2 4.50 9.29 -2.30
C LEU A 2 3.02 9.18 -2.71
N LEU A 3 2.33 8.13 -2.26
CA LEU A 3 0.90 7.97 -2.57
C LEU A 3 0.04 9.12 -2.02
N ILE A 4 0.32 9.57 -0.79
CA ILE A 4 -0.42 10.67 -0.15
C ILE A 4 -0.23 11.97 -0.91
N ALA A 5 1.01 12.31 -1.24
CA ALA A 5 1.32 13.49 -2.05
C ALA A 5 0.69 13.36 -3.45
N GLY A 6 0.78 12.18 -4.07
CA GLY A 6 0.23 11.89 -5.39
C GLY A 6 -1.26 12.16 -5.47
N TRP A 7 -2.06 11.55 -4.58
CA TRP A 7 -3.50 11.77 -4.62
C TRP A 7 -3.89 13.19 -4.19
N ALA A 8 -3.18 13.81 -3.24
CA ALA A 8 -3.48 15.17 -2.80
C ALA A 8 -3.24 16.20 -3.92
N ILE A 9 -2.11 16.10 -4.63
CA ILE A 9 -1.80 16.97 -5.78
C ILE A 9 -2.78 16.70 -6.92
N SER A 10 -3.06 15.44 -7.23
CA SER A 10 -4.00 15.08 -8.31
C SER A 10 -5.41 15.59 -8.02
N ALA A 11 -5.89 15.49 -6.77
CA ALA A 11 -7.18 16.03 -6.36
C ALA A 11 -7.22 17.56 -6.44
N ALA A 12 -6.13 18.25 -6.09
CA ALA A 12 -6.03 19.70 -6.23
C ALA A 12 -6.08 20.15 -7.70
N LEU A 13 -5.48 19.37 -8.61
CA LEU A 13 -5.53 19.62 -10.06
C LEU A 13 -6.92 19.35 -10.64
N GLU A 14 -7.64 18.35 -10.12
CA GLU A 14 -9.01 18.02 -10.57
C GLU A 14 -10.05 19.03 -10.05
N GLY A 15 -9.80 19.63 -8.89
CA GLY A 15 -10.66 20.66 -8.31
C GLY A 15 -12.02 20.11 -7.88
N SER A 16 -13.08 20.91 -8.09
CA SER A 16 -14.44 20.58 -7.62
C SER A 16 -15.12 19.42 -8.38
N ALA A 17 -14.53 18.97 -9.49
CA ALA A 17 -15.02 17.79 -10.21
C ALA A 17 -14.74 16.47 -9.46
N TYR A 18 -13.87 16.53 -8.45
CA TYR A 18 -13.49 15.40 -7.62
C TYR A 18 -14.02 15.52 -6.19
N ASP A 19 -14.77 14.52 -5.72
CA ASP A 19 -15.17 14.39 -4.33
C ASP A 19 -14.30 13.37 -3.59
N PRO A 20 -13.36 13.80 -2.72
CA PRO A 20 -12.47 12.89 -2.00
C PRO A 20 -13.19 12.00 -0.98
N VAL A 21 -14.44 12.31 -0.63
CA VAL A 21 -15.22 11.51 0.33
C VAL A 21 -15.75 10.25 -0.33
N THR A 22 -16.37 10.41 -1.49
CA THR A 22 -17.07 9.31 -2.18
C THR A 22 -16.22 8.69 -3.29
N GLN A 23 -15.37 9.44 -3.97
CA GLN A 23 -14.58 8.96 -5.10
C GLN A 23 -13.22 8.41 -4.67
N THR A 24 -12.85 7.31 -5.31
CA THR A 24 -11.60 6.61 -5.05
C THR A 24 -10.39 7.40 -5.54
N ILE A 25 -9.24 7.12 -4.93
CA ILE A 25 -7.89 7.45 -5.36
C ILE A 25 -7.69 7.04 -6.83
N SER A 26 -8.24 5.90 -7.23
CA SER A 26 -8.10 5.36 -8.58
C SER A 26 -8.79 6.18 -9.67
N VAL A 27 -9.86 6.93 -9.34
CA VAL A 27 -10.51 7.88 -10.26
C VAL A 27 -9.55 8.98 -10.69
N LEU A 28 -8.65 9.41 -9.81
CA LEU A 28 -7.66 10.44 -10.13
C LEU A 28 -6.65 10.00 -11.19
N ALA A 29 -6.55 8.71 -11.51
CA ALA A 29 -5.72 8.17 -12.58
C ALA A 29 -6.51 7.86 -13.87
N ALA A 30 -7.82 8.12 -13.90
CA ALA A 30 -8.66 7.86 -15.05
C ALA A 30 -8.30 8.76 -16.25
N TYR A 31 -8.52 8.26 -17.48
CA TYR A 31 -8.34 9.07 -18.68
C TYR A 31 -9.25 10.30 -18.65
N GLY A 32 -8.68 11.47 -18.94
CA GLY A 32 -9.40 12.74 -18.95
C GLY A 32 -9.36 13.50 -17.62
N ALA A 33 -8.92 12.87 -16.52
CA ALA A 33 -8.64 13.59 -15.28
C ALA A 33 -7.40 14.49 -15.45
N SER A 34 -7.50 15.74 -15.03
CA SER A 34 -6.45 16.77 -15.08
C SER A 34 -5.21 16.34 -14.28
N GLY A 35 -5.43 15.62 -13.16
CA GLY A 35 -4.38 15.05 -12.31
C GLY A 35 -3.87 13.66 -12.68
N SER A 36 -4.34 13.06 -13.78
CA SER A 36 -4.08 11.64 -14.13
C SER A 36 -2.61 11.24 -14.21
N TRP A 37 -1.77 12.09 -14.78
CA TRP A 37 -0.34 11.84 -14.91
C TRP A 37 0.39 11.84 -13.56
N VAL A 38 0.00 12.72 -12.64
CA VAL A 38 0.55 12.76 -11.26
C VAL A 38 0.20 11.47 -10.56
N MET A 39 -1.06 11.06 -10.66
CA MET A 39 -1.56 9.89 -9.96
C MET A 39 -0.95 8.60 -10.48
N THR A 40 -0.89 8.46 -11.81
CA THR A 40 -0.23 7.35 -12.49
C THR A 40 1.25 7.28 -12.09
N GLY A 41 1.95 8.42 -12.10
CA GLY A 41 3.34 8.51 -11.64
C GLY A 41 3.50 8.09 -10.17
N ALA A 42 2.56 8.45 -9.30
CA ALA A 42 2.57 8.05 -7.90
C ALA A 42 2.40 6.52 -7.73
N PHE A 43 1.51 5.89 -8.49
CA PHE A 43 1.35 4.43 -8.49
C PHE A 43 2.60 3.73 -9.01
N LEU A 44 3.20 4.22 -10.11
CA LEU A 44 4.45 3.68 -10.65
C LEU A 44 5.58 3.74 -9.62
N ALA A 45 5.80 4.91 -9.02
CA ALA A 45 6.82 5.12 -8.01
C ALA A 45 6.58 4.22 -6.77
N LEU A 46 5.33 4.13 -6.31
CA LEU A 46 4.94 3.26 -5.20
C LEU A 46 5.22 1.79 -5.51
N GLY A 47 4.88 1.32 -6.72
CA GLY A 47 5.15 -0.06 -7.16
C GLY A 47 6.64 -0.38 -7.14
N VAL A 48 7.46 0.51 -7.72
CA VAL A 48 8.93 0.39 -7.68
C VAL A 48 9.46 0.37 -6.25
N CYS A 49 8.97 1.24 -5.37
CA CYS A 49 9.37 1.25 -3.96
C CYS A 49 9.07 -0.09 -3.26
N HIS A 50 7.89 -0.69 -3.51
CA HIS A 50 7.56 -2.00 -2.96
C HIS A 50 8.48 -3.10 -3.47
N LEU A 51 8.80 -3.10 -4.77
CA LEU A 51 9.74 -4.07 -5.37
C LEU A 51 11.15 -3.94 -4.77
N LEU A 52 11.67 -2.72 -4.66
CA LEU A 52 12.97 -2.47 -4.05
C LEU A 52 12.99 -2.85 -2.57
N THR A 53 11.91 -2.57 -1.84
CA THR A 53 11.77 -2.96 -0.43
C THR A 53 11.75 -4.48 -0.30
N ALA A 54 10.96 -5.17 -1.12
CA ALA A 54 10.91 -6.63 -1.14
C ALA A 54 12.28 -7.23 -1.46
N TRP A 55 13.04 -6.65 -2.39
CA TRP A 55 14.40 -7.09 -2.70
C TRP A 55 15.36 -6.88 -1.52
N GLY A 56 15.38 -5.68 -0.93
CA GLY A 56 16.33 -5.31 0.13
C GLY A 56 16.03 -5.89 1.52
N LEU A 57 14.78 -6.26 1.80
CA LEU A 57 14.33 -6.70 3.13
C LEU A 57 14.67 -8.18 3.41
N ARG A 58 15.95 -8.53 3.40
CA ARG A 58 16.44 -9.92 3.61
C ARG A 58 16.14 -10.48 5.01
N ALA A 59 15.79 -9.63 5.97
CA ALA A 59 15.41 -10.06 7.33
C ALA A 59 13.98 -10.62 7.41
N ALA A 60 13.13 -10.31 6.43
CA ALA A 60 11.78 -10.85 6.33
C ALA A 60 11.79 -12.25 5.72
N ALA A 61 10.82 -13.08 6.11
CA ALA A 61 10.60 -14.38 5.47
C ALA A 61 10.30 -14.22 3.98
N ALA A 62 10.72 -15.22 3.18
CA ALA A 62 10.62 -15.16 1.72
C ALA A 62 9.18 -14.98 1.23
N ALA A 63 8.21 -15.65 1.86
CA ALA A 63 6.79 -15.54 1.50
C ALA A 63 6.27 -14.09 1.59
N GLY A 64 6.59 -13.38 2.67
CA GLY A 64 6.22 -11.97 2.82
C GLY A 64 6.91 -11.05 1.82
N ARG A 65 8.16 -11.34 1.44
CA ARG A 65 8.85 -10.60 0.37
C ARG A 65 8.18 -10.80 -0.98
N VAL A 66 7.77 -12.04 -1.30
CA VAL A 66 7.03 -12.34 -2.54
C VAL A 66 5.68 -11.64 -2.55
N ALA A 67 4.94 -11.67 -1.43
CA ALA A 67 3.67 -10.95 -1.30
C ALA A 67 3.85 -9.44 -1.49
N LEU A 68 4.87 -8.85 -0.85
CA LEU A 68 5.18 -7.42 -1.01
C LEU A 68 5.56 -7.06 -2.45
N ALA A 69 6.37 -7.90 -3.10
CA ALA A 69 6.73 -7.71 -4.50
C ALA A 69 5.50 -7.81 -5.41
N GLY A 70 4.61 -8.79 -5.17
CA GLY A 70 3.34 -8.92 -5.88
C GLY A 70 2.42 -7.72 -5.67
N GLY A 71 2.37 -7.14 -4.47
CA GLY A 71 1.68 -5.88 -4.21
C GLY A 71 2.28 -4.71 -5.00
N GLY A 72 3.61 -4.66 -5.14
CA GLY A 72 4.29 -3.71 -6.01
C GLY A 72 3.93 -3.88 -7.49
N VAL A 73 3.93 -5.12 -8.00
CA VAL A 73 3.49 -5.43 -9.37
C VAL A 73 2.03 -5.03 -9.59
N ALA A 74 1.15 -5.31 -8.63
CA ALA A 74 -0.26 -4.91 -8.71
C ALA A 74 -0.41 -3.39 -8.80
N ALA A 75 0.37 -2.61 -8.04
CA ALA A 75 0.37 -1.15 -8.15
C ALA A 75 0.83 -0.65 -9.54
N LEU A 76 1.85 -1.29 -10.13
CA LEU A 76 2.25 -0.99 -11.51
C LEU A 76 1.14 -1.34 -12.51
N ALA A 77 0.48 -2.49 -12.33
CA ALA A 77 -0.60 -2.92 -13.21
C ALA A 77 -1.83 -1.99 -13.13
N VAL A 78 -2.18 -1.49 -11.93
CA VAL A 78 -3.22 -0.47 -11.76
C VAL A 78 -2.89 0.82 -12.54
N ALA A 79 -1.61 1.24 -12.54
CA ALA A 79 -1.18 2.40 -13.30
C ALA A 79 -1.32 2.21 -14.82
N MET A 80 -1.23 0.97 -15.31
CA MET A 80 -1.35 0.62 -16.72
C MET A 80 -2.78 0.28 -17.15
N VAL A 81 -3.71 0.13 -16.20
CA VAL A 81 -5.15 -0.14 -16.45
C VAL A 81 -5.97 0.97 -15.82
N PRO A 82 -6.10 2.13 -16.50
CA PRO A 82 -6.84 3.27 -15.97
C PRO A 82 -8.28 2.89 -15.65
N ALA A 83 -8.79 3.39 -14.53
CA ALA A 83 -10.19 3.23 -14.19
C ALA A 83 -11.05 3.90 -15.28
N PRO A 84 -12.15 3.27 -15.74
CA PRO A 84 -13.11 3.94 -16.62
C PRO A 84 -13.65 5.19 -15.93
N SER A 85 -13.91 6.25 -16.72
CA SER A 85 -14.52 7.49 -16.23
C SER A 85 -15.99 7.32 -15.78
N SER A 86 -16.65 6.23 -16.19
CA SER A 86 -17.95 5.80 -15.67
C SER A 86 -18.12 4.27 -15.80
N GLY A 87 -18.73 3.63 -14.80
CA GLY A 87 -18.85 2.18 -14.72
C GLY A 87 -17.59 1.47 -14.21
N GLY A 88 -17.76 0.34 -13.53
CA GLY A 88 -16.65 -0.43 -12.98
C GLY A 88 -15.88 -1.21 -14.06
N SER A 89 -14.55 -1.19 -14.02
CA SER A 89 -13.72 -2.13 -14.79
C SER A 89 -13.46 -3.37 -13.95
N LEU A 90 -13.98 -4.52 -14.40
CA LEU A 90 -13.69 -5.82 -13.77
C LEU A 90 -12.17 -6.08 -13.71
N GLY A 91 -11.43 -5.66 -14.73
CA GLY A 91 -9.96 -5.79 -14.78
C GLY A 91 -9.29 -4.95 -13.70
N HIS A 92 -9.58 -3.65 -13.64
CA HIS A 92 -9.02 -2.75 -12.63
C HIS A 92 -9.38 -3.20 -11.21
N GLY A 93 -10.65 -3.52 -10.97
CA GLY A 93 -11.13 -3.99 -9.67
C GLY A 93 -10.44 -5.29 -9.22
N SER A 94 -10.22 -6.23 -10.15
CA SER A 94 -9.51 -7.49 -9.85
C SER A 94 -8.04 -7.24 -9.50
N VAL A 95 -7.33 -6.42 -10.27
CA VAL A 95 -5.93 -6.08 -10.00
C VAL A 95 -5.80 -5.34 -8.66
N ALA A 96 -6.68 -4.38 -8.39
CA ALA A 96 -6.72 -3.69 -7.12
C ALA A 96 -6.96 -4.65 -5.95
N ALA A 97 -7.95 -5.55 -6.05
CA ALA A 97 -8.26 -6.54 -5.02
C ALA A 97 -7.07 -7.47 -4.70
N VAL A 98 -6.36 -7.93 -5.74
CA VAL A 98 -5.11 -8.70 -5.59
C VAL A 98 -4.06 -7.87 -4.87
N GLY A 99 -3.85 -6.61 -5.28
CA GLY A 99 -2.92 -5.69 -4.63
C GLY A 99 -3.22 -5.47 -3.15
N PHE A 100 -4.47 -5.13 -2.81
CA PHE A 100 -4.92 -4.95 -1.43
C PHE A 100 -4.71 -6.22 -0.59
N THR A 101 -5.01 -7.39 -1.14
CA THR A 101 -4.86 -8.67 -0.43
C THR A 101 -3.39 -8.99 -0.16
N LEU A 102 -2.54 -8.88 -1.17
CA LEU A 102 -1.11 -9.11 -1.03
C LEU A 102 -0.49 -8.12 -0.04
N LEU A 103 -0.86 -6.84 -0.10
CA LEU A 103 -0.41 -5.81 0.83
C LEU A 103 -1.01 -5.95 2.25
N ALA A 104 -2.13 -6.63 2.42
CA ALA A 104 -2.66 -6.93 3.76
C ALA A 104 -1.99 -8.15 4.39
N LEU A 105 -1.66 -9.17 3.59
CA LEU A 105 -1.12 -10.46 4.07
C LEU A 105 0.41 -10.47 4.17
N TRP A 106 1.12 -9.61 3.46
CA TRP A 106 2.59 -9.62 3.52
C TRP A 106 3.19 -9.49 4.94
N PRO A 107 2.61 -8.75 5.93
CA PRO A 107 3.19 -8.64 7.26
C PRO A 107 3.28 -9.99 7.97
N VAL A 108 2.15 -10.70 8.06
CA VAL A 108 2.10 -12.06 8.64
C VAL A 108 3.00 -13.04 7.88
N LEU A 109 3.03 -12.95 6.55
CA LEU A 109 3.90 -13.79 5.72
C LEU A 109 5.39 -13.43 5.82
N ALA A 110 5.71 -12.20 6.24
CA ALA A 110 7.08 -11.70 6.44
C ALA A 110 7.61 -11.99 7.84
N ALA A 111 6.71 -12.33 8.78
CA ALA A 111 7.04 -12.50 10.18
C ALA A 111 8.09 -13.60 10.39
N THR A 112 9.02 -13.36 11.30
CA THR A 112 10.04 -14.33 11.69
C THR A 112 10.10 -14.46 13.22
N ALA A 113 10.35 -15.67 13.71
CA ALA A 113 10.50 -15.92 15.14
C ALA A 113 11.97 -15.80 15.57
N GLY A 114 12.23 -15.17 16.71
CA GLY A 114 13.59 -15.05 17.26
C GLY A 114 13.77 -13.86 18.20
N ARG A 115 14.76 -13.94 19.11
CA ARG A 115 15.15 -12.82 20.00
C ARG A 115 15.91 -11.72 19.25
N ALA A 116 16.54 -12.06 18.12
CA ALA A 116 17.25 -11.13 17.25
C ALA A 116 16.40 -10.64 16.05
N THR A 117 15.07 -10.75 16.15
CA THR A 117 14.15 -10.29 15.09
C THR A 117 13.79 -8.82 15.30
N PRO A 118 13.89 -7.97 14.26
CA PRO A 118 13.38 -6.60 14.31
C PRO A 118 11.92 -6.57 14.76
N TRP A 119 11.56 -5.63 15.65
CA TRP A 119 10.26 -5.65 16.33
C TRP A 119 9.06 -5.74 15.38
N ALA A 120 9.12 -5.07 14.22
CA ALA A 120 8.01 -5.01 13.28
C ALA A 120 7.81 -6.32 12.51
N LEU A 121 8.85 -7.18 12.46
CA LEU A 121 8.79 -8.52 11.85
C LEU A 121 8.41 -9.60 12.88
N ARG A 122 8.14 -9.23 14.13
CA ARG A 122 7.68 -10.20 15.14
C ARG A 122 6.22 -10.60 14.85
N PRO A 123 5.81 -11.82 15.22
CA PRO A 123 4.47 -12.33 14.89
C PRO A 123 3.32 -11.43 15.36
N LEU A 124 3.38 -10.93 16.61
CA LEU A 124 2.29 -10.13 17.17
C LEU A 124 2.10 -8.77 16.45
N PRO A 125 3.13 -7.92 16.27
CA PRO A 125 3.00 -6.70 15.47
C PRO A 125 2.60 -6.96 14.02
N SER A 126 3.12 -8.02 13.40
CA SER A 126 2.77 -8.40 12.04
C SER A 126 1.30 -8.79 11.91
N PHE A 127 0.79 -9.59 12.86
CA PHE A 127 -0.62 -9.95 12.91
C PHE A 127 -1.52 -8.73 13.12
N ALA A 128 -1.16 -7.84 14.05
CA ALA A 128 -1.90 -6.60 14.29
C ALA A 128 -1.96 -5.71 13.04
N ALA A 129 -0.83 -5.53 12.35
CA ALA A 129 -0.78 -4.77 11.10
C ALA A 129 -1.67 -5.40 10.02
N THR A 130 -1.59 -6.71 9.82
CA THR A 130 -2.47 -7.43 8.90
C THR A 130 -3.95 -7.26 9.27
N ALA A 131 -4.32 -7.42 10.54
CA ALA A 131 -5.70 -7.27 10.98
C ALA A 131 -6.25 -5.86 10.69
N VAL A 132 -5.46 -4.82 10.95
CA VAL A 132 -5.83 -3.43 10.64
C VAL A 132 -6.01 -3.22 9.13
N MET A 133 -5.09 -3.76 8.31
CA MET A 133 -5.19 -3.64 6.84
C MET A 133 -6.40 -4.40 6.29
N VAL A 134 -6.67 -5.60 6.80
CA VAL A 134 -7.86 -6.39 6.42
C VAL A 134 -9.13 -5.66 6.82
N ALA A 135 -9.22 -5.16 8.06
CA ALA A 135 -10.38 -4.40 8.52
C ALA A 135 -10.63 -3.15 7.65
N GLY A 136 -9.56 -2.41 7.32
CA GLY A 136 -9.63 -1.27 6.40
C GLY A 136 -10.08 -1.65 4.99
N ALA A 137 -9.58 -2.77 4.45
CA ALA A 137 -9.98 -3.26 3.13
C ALA A 137 -11.45 -3.71 3.11
N VAL A 138 -11.91 -4.41 4.16
CA VAL A 138 -13.33 -4.78 4.32
C VAL A 138 -14.20 -3.55 4.43
N TRP A 139 -13.80 -2.55 5.21
CA TRP A 139 -14.52 -1.28 5.30
C TRP A 139 -14.64 -0.61 3.92
N PHE A 140 -13.54 -0.51 3.19
CA PHE A 140 -13.55 0.03 1.83
C PHE A 140 -14.49 -0.74 0.89
N LEU A 141 -14.47 -2.08 0.91
CA LEU A 141 -15.37 -2.90 0.11
C LEU A 141 -16.84 -2.66 0.46
N VAL A 142 -17.17 -2.52 1.75
CA VAL A 142 -18.53 -2.22 2.22
C VAL A 142 -18.99 -0.85 1.72
N GLU A 143 -18.16 0.18 1.85
CA GLU A 143 -18.48 1.54 1.37
C GLU A 143 -18.65 1.60 -0.14
N MET A 144 -17.84 0.85 -0.90
CA MET A 144 -18.01 0.74 -2.36
C MET A 144 -19.37 0.15 -2.74
N HIS A 145 -19.81 -0.92 -2.05
CA HIS A 145 -21.10 -1.55 -2.32
C HIS A 145 -22.29 -0.70 -1.88
N ARG A 146 -22.12 0.14 -0.86
CA ARG A 146 -23.16 1.04 -0.34
C ARG A 146 -23.17 2.41 -1.01
N HIS A 147 -22.25 2.68 -1.94
CA HIS A 147 -22.02 4.00 -2.51
C HIS A 147 -21.84 5.10 -1.43
N GLY A 148 -21.15 4.74 -0.34
CA GLY A 148 -20.90 5.60 0.80
C GLY A 148 -19.55 6.32 0.72
N MET A 149 -18.80 6.34 1.82
CA MET A 149 -17.53 7.07 1.95
C MET A 149 -16.32 6.28 1.44
N ALA A 150 -16.46 5.68 0.25
CA ALA A 150 -15.44 4.78 -0.30
C ALA A 150 -14.08 5.46 -0.49
N GLY A 151 -14.09 6.74 -0.89
CA GLY A 151 -12.88 7.55 -1.04
C GLY A 151 -12.11 7.75 0.27
N VAL A 152 -12.81 7.89 1.40
CA VAL A 152 -12.18 7.98 2.73
C VAL A 152 -11.60 6.62 3.15
N ALA A 153 -12.41 5.57 3.05
CA ALA A 153 -12.00 4.23 3.48
C ALA A 153 -10.74 3.78 2.71
N GLU A 154 -10.71 3.97 1.38
CA GLU A 154 -9.56 3.64 0.54
C GLU A 154 -8.29 4.40 0.95
N ARG A 155 -8.39 5.71 1.22
CA ARG A 155 -7.26 6.51 1.68
C ARG A 155 -6.68 6.01 2.99
N VAL A 156 -7.55 5.63 3.94
CA VAL A 156 -7.13 5.09 5.22
C VAL A 156 -6.39 3.77 5.02
N VAL A 157 -6.99 2.80 4.31
CA VAL A 157 -6.35 1.49 4.12
C VAL A 157 -5.05 1.59 3.32
N THR A 158 -5.03 2.37 2.24
CA THR A 158 -3.82 2.53 1.40
C THR A 158 -2.71 3.30 2.12
N ALA A 159 -3.05 4.25 3.00
CA ALA A 159 -2.06 4.92 3.86
C ALA A 159 -1.41 3.93 4.83
N VAL A 160 -2.20 3.09 5.50
CA VAL A 160 -1.68 2.04 6.39
C VAL A 160 -0.81 1.04 5.62
N GLN A 161 -1.29 0.56 4.48
CA GLN A 161 -0.55 -0.38 3.62
C GLN A 161 0.76 0.20 3.09
N SER A 162 0.79 1.49 2.76
CA SER A 162 2.01 2.18 2.31
C SER A 162 2.99 2.50 3.46
N LEU A 163 2.49 2.69 4.68
CA LEU A 163 3.31 3.07 5.83
C LEU A 163 4.03 1.87 6.46
N TRP A 164 3.38 0.70 6.51
CA TRP A 164 3.94 -0.45 7.20
C TRP A 164 5.30 -0.95 6.64
N PRO A 165 5.53 -1.05 5.31
CA PRO A 165 6.85 -1.41 4.78
C PRO A 165 7.95 -0.47 5.24
N PHE A 166 7.65 0.83 5.31
CA PHE A 166 8.58 1.84 5.82
C PHE A 166 8.88 1.63 7.32
N VAL A 167 7.86 1.37 8.14
CA VAL A 167 8.03 1.04 9.57
C VAL A 167 8.91 -0.20 9.76
N VAL A 168 8.72 -1.23 8.94
CA VAL A 168 9.53 -2.46 8.96
C VAL A 168 10.98 -2.18 8.59
N VAL A 169 11.24 -1.39 7.55
CA VAL A 169 12.60 -0.99 7.18
C VAL A 169 13.28 -0.21 8.31
N LEU A 170 12.60 0.78 8.91
CA LEU A 170 13.15 1.52 10.05
C LEU A 170 13.43 0.63 11.27
N SER A 171 12.54 -0.33 11.55
CA SER A 171 12.74 -1.34 12.59
C SER A 171 14.02 -2.14 12.36
N CYS A 172 14.26 -2.58 11.11
CA CYS A 172 15.46 -3.31 10.74
C CYS A 172 16.73 -2.47 10.87
N LEU A 173 16.69 -1.20 10.46
CA LEU A 173 17.83 -0.28 10.56
C LEU A 173 18.21 -0.01 12.01
N ARG A 174 17.22 0.26 12.88
CA ARG A 174 17.43 0.45 14.32
C ARG A 174 18.00 -0.80 14.99
N HIS A 175 17.49 -1.98 14.63
CA HIS A 175 18.01 -3.24 15.16
C HIS A 175 19.48 -3.48 14.77
N ARG A 176 19.87 -3.18 13.53
CA ARG A 176 21.27 -3.27 13.08
C ARG A 176 22.19 -2.28 13.80
N ALA A 177 21.72 -1.06 14.05
CA ALA A 177 22.48 -0.05 14.77
C ALA A 177 22.74 -0.45 16.23
N GLY A 178 21.72 -0.95 16.94
CA GLY A 178 21.86 -1.43 18.32
C GLY A 178 22.88 -2.57 18.45
N ARG A 179 22.82 -3.56 17.54
CA ARG A 179 23.78 -4.68 17.54
C ARG A 179 25.23 -4.27 17.29
N ARG A 180 25.46 -3.21 16.51
CA ARG A 180 26.83 -2.70 16.27
C ARG A 180 27.38 -1.99 17.49
N ALA A 181 26.54 -1.25 18.22
CA ALA A 181 26.94 -0.58 19.46
C ALA A 181 27.31 -1.60 20.55
N GLU A 182 26.54 -2.67 20.72
CA GLU A 182 26.82 -3.76 21.66
C GLU A 182 28.13 -4.51 21.35
N GLN A 183 28.57 -4.54 20.09
CA GLN A 183 29.82 -5.20 19.67
C GLN A 183 31.07 -4.30 19.81
N SER A 184 30.86 -2.99 19.98
CA SER A 184 31.94 -2.00 20.09
C SER A 184 32.17 -1.55 21.55
N ALA A 185 31.34 -2.03 22.48
CA ALA A 185 31.45 -1.83 23.92
C ALA A 185 32.10 -3.05 24.58
#